data_AF-A0AAV8V092-F1
#
_entry.id   AF-A0AAV8V092-F1
#
_cell.length_a   1.000
_cell.length_b   1.000
_cell.length_c   1.000
_cell.angle_alpha   90.00
_cell.angle_beta   90.00
_cell.angle_gamma   90.00
#
_symmetry.space_group_name_H-M   'P 1'
#
loop_
_entity.id
_entity.type
_entity.pdbx_description
1 polymer ?
#
loop_
_entity_poly.entity_id
_entity_poly.type
_entity_poly.pdbx_seq_one_letter_code
_entity_poly.pdbx_strand_id
1 'polypeptide(L)'
;MEYEEELNVTKVSRGTIKLWLSCVRSQKLLISVLSVLSFLSIWTVSLFRQKLISAFLMLAVVACHFTVAVLAVPVRVKAALGTKKSSIWSYQVCFSEGVRRLLSWILAEIVVIVIAGLGLVLLIVPGITFMLWYLLVPVVIFDDELIGPFSAMERSKGLVQGKLLKILFSFSVFQVSVILALIALYCITLATSAMSLAIYITAALFQALCSELLVTLSLAHLVFLYLSCVELEQFEEGL
;
A
#
# COMPACT_ATOMS: atom_id res chain seq x y z
N MET A 1 -0.11 -29.56 26.58
CA MET A 1 0.59 -29.95 25.32
C MET A 1 -0.45 -30.00 24.21
N GLU A 2 -1.09 -28.88 23.90
CA GLU A 2 -2.16 -28.79 22.89
C GLU A 2 -2.08 -27.43 22.15
N TYR A 3 -0.85 -26.92 22.01
CA TYR A 3 -0.53 -25.64 21.38
C TYR A 3 0.47 -25.81 20.21
N GLU A 4 0.63 -27.04 19.71
CA GLU A 4 1.30 -27.33 18.44
C GLU A 4 0.25 -27.51 17.33
N GLU A 5 -0.77 -26.65 17.29
CA GLU A 5 -1.43 -26.41 16.02
C GLU A 5 -0.45 -25.58 15.20
N GLU A 6 0.50 -26.27 14.55
CA GLU A 6 1.43 -25.72 13.57
C GLU A 6 0.65 -24.69 12.76
N LEU A 7 0.98 -23.42 13.01
CA LEU A 7 0.47 -22.28 12.27
C LEU A 7 1.06 -22.42 10.88
N ASN A 8 0.45 -23.30 10.09
CA ASN A 8 1.02 -23.77 8.86
C ASN A 8 1.07 -22.55 7.95
N VAL A 9 2.27 -22.02 7.73
CA VAL A 9 2.53 -20.79 6.97
C VAL A 9 1.85 -20.87 5.60
N THR A 10 1.71 -22.08 5.05
CA THR A 10 0.94 -22.31 3.82
C THR A 10 -0.58 -22.14 3.97
N LYS A 11 -1.16 -22.44 5.14
CA LYS A 11 -2.58 -22.25 5.45
C LYS A 11 -2.89 -20.77 5.71
N VAL A 12 -2.01 -20.07 6.43
CA VAL A 12 -2.11 -18.61 6.65
C VAL A 12 -1.97 -17.87 5.32
N SER A 13 -0.91 -18.14 4.55
CA SER A 13 -0.73 -17.53 3.22
C SER A 13 -1.87 -17.84 2.25
N ARG A 14 -2.39 -19.08 2.20
CA ARG A 14 -3.58 -19.39 1.37
C ARG A 14 -4.83 -18.66 1.85
N GLY A 15 -5.01 -18.52 3.17
CA GLY A 15 -6.10 -17.76 3.78
C GLY A 15 -6.02 -16.28 3.38
N THR A 16 -4.84 -15.66 3.56
CA THR A 16 -4.54 -14.30 3.15
C THR A 16 -4.75 -14.09 1.66
N ILE A 17 -4.27 -14.99 0.80
CA ILE A 17 -4.50 -14.92 -0.65
C ILE A 17 -5.99 -15.00 -0.99
N LYS A 18 -6.77 -15.89 -0.35
CA LYS A 18 -8.22 -16.02 -0.63
C LYS A 18 -9.02 -14.80 -0.17
N LEU A 19 -8.75 -14.30 1.04
CA LEU A 19 -9.40 -13.12 1.59
C LEU A 19 -9.02 -11.86 0.79
N TRP A 20 -7.75 -11.77 0.40
CA TRP A 20 -7.24 -10.78 -0.52
C TRP A 20 -7.96 -10.86 -1.87
N LEU A 21 -8.08 -12.04 -2.49
CA LEU A 21 -8.81 -12.22 -3.75
C LEU A 21 -10.30 -11.83 -3.63
N SER A 22 -10.93 -12.08 -2.48
CA SER A 22 -12.33 -11.71 -2.21
C SER A 22 -12.50 -10.20 -2.01
N CYS A 23 -11.61 -9.57 -1.24
CA CYS A 23 -11.59 -8.13 -1.02
C CYS A 23 -11.24 -7.38 -2.31
N VAL A 24 -10.27 -7.90 -3.06
CA VAL A 24 -9.94 -7.45 -4.41
C VAL A 24 -11.14 -7.62 -5.33
N ARG A 25 -11.94 -8.69 -5.24
CA ARG A 25 -13.13 -8.86 -6.08
C ARG A 25 -14.22 -7.80 -5.82
N SER A 26 -14.44 -7.39 -4.57
CA SER A 26 -15.40 -6.33 -4.24
C SER A 26 -14.85 -4.92 -4.49
N GLN A 27 -13.57 -4.69 -4.22
CA GLN A 27 -12.89 -3.41 -4.47
C GLN A 27 -12.58 -3.19 -5.96
N LYS A 28 -12.38 -4.26 -6.74
CA LYS A 28 -12.01 -4.21 -8.16
C LYS A 28 -12.94 -3.29 -8.91
N LEU A 29 -14.26 -3.46 -8.79
CA LEU A 29 -15.20 -2.68 -9.59
C LEU A 29 -15.17 -1.20 -9.22
N LEU A 30 -15.28 -0.87 -7.93
CA LEU A 30 -15.33 0.53 -7.49
C LEU A 30 -14.01 1.27 -7.76
N ILE A 31 -12.88 0.65 -7.41
CA ILE A 31 -11.57 1.28 -7.53
C ILE A 31 -11.11 1.33 -8.98
N SER A 32 -11.37 0.30 -9.79
CA SER A 32 -11.09 0.37 -11.23
C SER A 32 -12.00 1.37 -11.94
N VAL A 33 -13.28 1.48 -11.58
CA VAL A 33 -14.16 2.53 -12.13
C VAL A 33 -13.64 3.91 -11.75
N LEU A 34 -13.25 4.14 -10.49
CA LEU A 34 -12.71 5.43 -10.03
C LEU A 34 -11.36 5.78 -10.67
N SER A 35 -10.45 4.82 -10.84
CA SER A 35 -9.15 5.05 -11.49
C SER A 35 -9.31 5.32 -12.98
N VAL A 36 -10.21 4.60 -13.66
CA VAL A 36 -10.57 4.83 -15.06
C VAL A 36 -11.23 6.20 -15.26
N LEU A 37 -12.18 6.58 -14.40
CA LEU A 37 -12.80 7.92 -14.43
C LEU A 37 -11.78 9.03 -14.18
N SER A 38 -10.79 8.78 -13.32
CA SER A 38 -9.70 9.73 -13.06
C SER A 38 -8.80 9.90 -14.30
N PHE A 39 -8.46 8.81 -14.98
CA PHE A 39 -7.66 8.88 -16.21
C PHE A 39 -8.42 9.55 -17.37
N LEU A 40 -9.70 9.20 -17.54
CA LEU A 40 -10.55 9.81 -18.57
C LEU A 40 -10.72 11.32 -18.34
N SER A 41 -10.82 11.76 -17.09
CA SER A 41 -10.93 13.17 -16.76
C SER A 41 -9.62 13.94 -16.96
N ILE A 42 -8.44 13.35 -16.68
CA ILE A 42 -7.15 13.97 -17.06
C ILE A 42 -7.06 14.16 -18.58
N TRP A 43 -7.57 13.21 -19.37
CA TRP A 43 -7.57 13.28 -20.83
C TRP A 43 -8.58 14.31 -21.38
N THR A 44 -9.83 14.33 -20.91
CA THR A 44 -10.80 15.34 -21.37
C THR A 44 -10.33 16.75 -21.07
N VAL A 45 -9.61 16.90 -19.97
CA VAL A 45 -9.08 18.17 -19.51
C VAL A 45 -7.84 18.63 -20.31
N SER A 46 -7.01 17.71 -20.81
CA SER A 46 -5.88 18.05 -21.69
C SER A 46 -6.31 18.53 -23.08
N LEU A 47 -7.51 18.14 -23.53
CA LEU A 47 -8.11 18.58 -24.80
C LEU A 47 -8.68 20.01 -24.74
N PHE A 48 -8.98 20.53 -23.54
CA PHE A 48 -9.55 21.87 -23.39
C PHE A 48 -8.46 22.94 -23.42
N ARG A 49 -8.50 23.80 -24.44
CA ARG A 49 -7.58 24.94 -24.66
C ARG A 49 -7.55 25.97 -23.52
N GLN A 50 -8.52 25.95 -22.60
CA GLN A 50 -8.57 26.85 -21.45
C GLN A 50 -7.73 26.32 -20.28
N LYS A 51 -6.45 26.70 -20.29
CA LYS A 51 -5.40 26.25 -19.35
C LYS A 51 -5.78 26.36 -17.85
N LEU A 52 -6.64 27.30 -17.47
CA LEU A 52 -6.98 27.53 -16.06
C LEU A 52 -8.07 26.56 -15.57
N ILE A 53 -9.21 26.48 -16.25
CA ILE A 53 -10.31 25.56 -15.88
C ILE A 53 -9.80 24.11 -15.95
N SER A 54 -8.97 23.80 -16.94
CA SER A 54 -8.37 22.48 -17.06
C SER A 54 -7.42 22.16 -15.89
N ALA A 55 -6.56 23.10 -15.48
CA ALA A 55 -5.69 22.89 -14.33
C ALA A 55 -6.47 22.59 -13.03
N PHE A 56 -7.55 23.35 -12.76
CA PHE A 56 -8.39 23.11 -11.58
C PHE A 56 -9.10 21.75 -11.61
N LEU A 57 -9.62 21.34 -12.77
CA LEU A 57 -10.23 20.02 -12.94
C LEU A 57 -9.21 18.89 -12.76
N MET A 58 -7.99 19.02 -13.29
CA MET A 58 -6.93 18.04 -13.04
C MET A 58 -6.58 17.93 -11.56
N LEU A 59 -6.45 19.06 -10.85
CA LEU A 59 -6.15 19.05 -9.43
C LEU A 59 -7.24 18.35 -8.62
N ALA A 60 -8.51 18.62 -8.93
CA ALA A 60 -9.64 17.98 -8.26
C ALA A 60 -9.66 16.46 -8.48
N VAL A 61 -9.37 16.02 -9.70
CA VAL A 61 -9.28 14.59 -10.05
C VAL A 61 -8.13 13.91 -9.33
N VAL A 62 -6.95 14.52 -9.33
CA VAL A 62 -5.76 14.01 -8.61
C VAL A 62 -6.04 13.92 -7.11
N ALA A 63 -6.65 14.96 -6.53
CA ALA A 63 -7.04 14.96 -5.12
C ALA A 63 -8.07 13.86 -4.79
N CYS A 64 -9.05 13.64 -5.65
CA CYS A 64 -10.03 12.57 -5.52
C CYS A 64 -9.34 11.19 -5.57
N HIS A 65 -8.47 10.97 -6.56
CA HIS A 65 -7.74 9.73 -6.70
C HIS A 65 -6.84 9.45 -5.49
N PHE A 66 -6.09 10.46 -5.05
CA PHE A 66 -5.26 10.38 -3.85
C PHE A 66 -6.11 10.02 -2.62
N THR A 67 -7.26 10.66 -2.44
CA THR A 67 -8.17 10.37 -1.31
C THR A 67 -8.67 8.92 -1.34
N VAL A 68 -9.08 8.42 -2.52
CA VAL A 68 -9.53 7.03 -2.68
C VAL A 68 -8.39 6.04 -2.39
N ALA A 69 -7.19 6.31 -2.90
CA ALA A 69 -6.02 5.46 -2.67
C ALA A 69 -5.64 5.41 -1.19
N VAL A 70 -5.59 6.57 -0.54
CA VAL A 70 -5.32 6.74 0.90
C VAL A 70 -6.36 5.99 1.74
N LEU A 71 -7.64 6.09 1.41
CA LEU A 71 -8.71 5.37 2.13
C LEU A 71 -8.72 3.86 1.87
N ALA A 72 -8.20 3.41 0.73
CA ALA A 72 -8.14 1.98 0.39
C ALA A 72 -7.05 1.23 1.17
N VAL A 73 -5.96 1.90 1.55
CA VAL A 73 -4.83 1.31 2.30
C VAL A 73 -5.29 0.67 3.63
N PRO A 74 -5.98 1.39 4.54
CA PRO A 74 -6.47 0.82 5.80
C PRO A 74 -7.31 -0.45 5.61
N VAL A 75 -8.22 -0.42 4.62
CA VAL A 75 -9.13 -1.53 4.35
C VAL A 75 -8.36 -2.75 3.87
N ARG A 76 -7.36 -2.55 3.00
CA ARG A 76 -6.52 -3.64 2.47
C ARG A 76 -5.62 -4.24 3.54
N VAL A 77 -4.98 -3.38 4.35
CA VAL A 77 -4.13 -3.82 5.45
C VAL A 77 -4.96 -4.62 6.46
N LYS A 78 -6.11 -4.10 6.89
CA LYS A 78 -6.97 -4.80 7.85
C LYS A 78 -7.59 -6.08 7.28
N ALA A 79 -7.95 -6.10 5.99
CA ALA A 79 -8.38 -7.33 5.33
C ALA A 79 -7.26 -8.38 5.27
N ALA A 80 -6.01 -7.95 5.09
CA ALA A 80 -4.85 -8.84 5.08
C ALA A 80 -4.49 -9.35 6.49
N LEU A 81 -4.68 -8.53 7.53
CA LEU A 81 -4.45 -8.90 8.94
C LEU A 81 -5.60 -9.71 9.55
N GLY A 82 -6.84 -9.45 9.12
CA GLY A 82 -8.06 -10.09 9.61
C GLY A 82 -8.13 -11.60 9.36
N THR A 83 -7.17 -12.18 8.65
CA THR A 83 -6.99 -13.63 8.55
C THR A 83 -6.50 -14.26 9.86
N LYS A 84 -6.00 -13.45 10.82
CA LYS A 84 -5.46 -13.91 12.11
C LYS A 84 -6.52 -14.09 13.20
N LYS A 85 -7.59 -13.29 13.18
CA LYS A 85 -8.76 -13.40 14.08
C LYS A 85 -9.96 -13.82 13.22
N SER A 86 -10.43 -15.05 13.38
CA SER A 86 -11.46 -15.81 12.62
C SER A 86 -12.84 -15.15 12.35
N SER A 87 -12.97 -13.83 12.49
CA SER A 87 -14.21 -13.09 12.29
C SER A 87 -14.38 -12.66 10.82
N ILE A 88 -15.56 -12.92 10.27
CA ILE A 88 -16.00 -12.45 8.96
C ILE A 88 -16.26 -10.94 9.08
N TRP A 89 -15.23 -10.13 8.90
CA TRP A 89 -15.38 -8.68 8.95
C TRP A 89 -16.12 -8.19 7.70
N SER A 90 -17.19 -7.41 7.91
CA SER A 90 -17.85 -6.70 6.82
C SER A 90 -17.01 -5.52 6.35
N TYR A 91 -17.05 -5.21 5.06
CA TYR A 91 -16.33 -4.08 4.45
C TYR A 91 -16.56 -2.76 5.20
N GLN A 92 -17.79 -2.55 5.69
CA GLN A 92 -18.17 -1.36 6.45
C GLN A 92 -17.36 -1.17 7.72
N VAL A 93 -17.04 -2.27 8.43
CA VAL A 93 -16.26 -2.21 9.68
C VAL A 93 -14.78 -1.96 9.39
N CYS A 94 -14.24 -2.54 8.32
CA CYS A 94 -12.88 -2.22 7.89
C CYS A 94 -12.75 -0.76 7.44
N PHE A 95 -13.77 -0.25 6.73
CA PHE A 95 -13.81 1.13 6.27
C PHE A 95 -13.94 2.13 7.42
N SER A 96 -14.89 1.92 8.35
CA SER A 96 -15.11 2.82 9.49
C SER A 96 -13.87 2.90 10.38
N GLU A 97 -13.21 1.77 10.66
CA GLU A 97 -11.97 1.76 11.42
C GLU A 97 -10.83 2.45 10.64
N GLY A 98 -10.75 2.22 9.34
CA GLY A 98 -9.76 2.87 8.48
C GLY A 98 -9.88 4.39 8.49
N VAL A 99 -11.10 4.91 8.38
CA VAL A 99 -11.38 6.35 8.49
C VAL A 99 -11.04 6.87 9.89
N ARG A 100 -11.42 6.15 10.95
CA ARG A 100 -11.13 6.54 12.34
C ARG A 100 -9.63 6.68 12.61
N ARG A 101 -8.81 5.84 11.98
CA ARG A 101 -7.34 5.85 12.13
C ARG A 101 -6.61 6.68 11.09
N LEU A 102 -7.32 7.23 10.12
CA LEU A 102 -6.72 7.96 9.01
C LEU A 102 -5.85 9.11 9.50
N LEU A 103 -6.31 9.86 10.51
CA LEU A 103 -5.55 10.96 11.09
C LEU A 103 -4.24 10.48 11.74
N SER A 104 -4.28 9.41 12.54
CA SER A 104 -3.08 8.83 13.16
C SER A 104 -2.09 8.33 12.13
N TRP A 105 -2.57 7.69 11.06
CA TRP A 105 -1.72 7.24 9.96
C TRP A 105 -1.09 8.41 9.21
N ILE A 106 -1.87 9.44 8.84
CA ILE A 106 -1.35 10.65 8.17
C ILE A 106 -0.29 11.33 9.04
N LEU A 107 -0.54 11.49 10.35
CA LEU A 107 0.42 12.12 11.25
C LEU A 107 1.71 11.30 11.36
N ALA A 108 1.61 9.97 11.47
CA ALA A 108 2.78 9.11 11.50
C ALA A 108 3.58 9.19 10.18
N GLU A 109 2.91 9.13 9.03
CA GLU A 109 3.54 9.28 7.71
C GLU A 109 4.26 10.61 7.55
N ILE A 110 3.66 11.73 7.96
CA ILE A 110 4.30 13.04 7.92
C ILE A 110 5.60 13.02 8.73
N VAL A 111 5.56 12.48 9.95
CA VAL A 111 6.75 12.38 10.81
C VAL A 111 7.81 11.48 10.17
N VAL A 112 7.42 10.33 9.61
CA VAL A 112 8.32 9.41 8.92
C VAL A 112 8.98 10.08 7.72
N ILE A 113 8.20 10.77 6.87
CA ILE A 113 8.72 11.48 5.69
C ILE A 113 9.70 12.57 6.11
N VAL A 114 9.41 13.33 7.16
CA VAL A 114 10.32 14.37 7.65
C VAL A 114 11.61 13.74 8.18
N ILE A 115 11.55 12.72 9.02
CA ILE A 115 12.74 12.09 9.61
C ILE A 115 13.58 11.39 8.54
N ALA A 116 12.95 10.58 7.69
CA ALA A 116 13.64 9.88 6.61
C ALA A 116 14.19 10.85 5.56
N GLY A 117 13.42 11.88 5.21
CA GLY A 117 13.81 12.90 4.24
C GLY A 117 14.98 13.74 4.72
N LEU A 118 14.93 14.25 5.96
CA LEU A 118 16.06 14.94 6.58
C LEU A 118 17.26 14.01 6.71
N GLY A 119 17.03 12.75 7.09
CA GLY A 119 18.05 11.71 7.12
C GLY A 119 18.77 11.61 5.77
N LEU A 120 18.03 11.43 4.67
CA LEU A 120 18.60 11.32 3.32
C LEU A 120 19.34 12.58 2.87
N VAL A 121 18.81 13.77 3.19
CA VAL A 121 19.44 15.05 2.83
C VAL A 121 20.76 15.26 3.56
N LEU A 122 20.83 14.90 4.85
CA LEU A 122 22.06 15.01 5.63
C LEU A 122 23.04 13.90 5.28
N LEU A 123 22.58 12.64 5.29
CA LEU A 123 23.39 11.43 5.09
C LEU A 123 22.53 10.26 4.54
N ILE A 124 22.92 9.72 3.38
CA ILE A 124 22.18 8.64 2.71
C ILE A 124 21.96 7.41 3.62
N VAL A 125 23.00 6.96 4.34
CA VAL A 125 22.94 5.73 5.16
C VAL A 125 21.96 5.86 6.35
N PRO A 126 22.04 6.91 7.19
CA PRO A 126 21.01 7.21 8.19
C PRO A 126 19.60 7.35 7.60
N GLY A 127 19.45 8.01 6.46
CA GLY A 127 18.14 8.17 5.79
C GLY A 127 17.50 6.82 5.44
N ILE A 128 18.25 5.93 4.79
CA ILE A 128 17.79 4.56 4.49
C ILE A 128 17.48 3.79 5.77
N THR A 129 18.29 3.96 6.82
CA THR A 129 18.06 3.28 8.11
C THR A 129 16.73 3.71 8.74
N PHE A 130 16.41 5.01 8.75
CA PHE A 130 15.13 5.51 9.24
C PHE A 130 13.95 5.04 8.38
N MET A 131 14.10 5.03 7.05
CA MET A 131 13.07 4.47 6.16
C MET A 131 12.75 3.02 6.50
N LEU A 132 13.77 2.19 6.76
CA LEU A 132 13.56 0.80 7.13
C LEU A 132 12.92 0.66 8.51
N TRP A 133 13.38 1.40 9.52
CA TRP A 133 12.81 1.36 10.87
C TRP A 133 11.32 1.69 10.88
N TYR A 134 10.88 2.62 10.03
CA TYR A 134 9.50 3.07 9.98
C TYR A 134 8.69 2.47 8.83
N LEU A 135 9.26 1.51 8.10
CA LEU A 135 8.61 0.88 6.95
C LEU A 135 7.27 0.21 7.32
N LEU A 136 7.20 -0.41 8.51
CA LEU A 136 6.04 -1.19 8.95
C LEU A 136 4.98 -0.36 9.68
N VAL A 137 5.19 0.96 9.86
CA VAL A 137 4.26 1.86 10.56
C VAL A 137 2.83 1.77 10.04
N PRO A 138 2.56 1.76 8.71
CA PRO A 138 1.18 1.61 8.22
C PRO A 138 0.52 0.36 8.78
N VAL A 139 1.21 -0.79 8.74
CA VAL A 139 0.64 -2.07 9.16
C VAL A 139 0.44 -2.12 10.67
N VAL A 140 1.42 -1.63 11.43
CA VAL A 140 1.36 -1.55 12.90
C VAL A 140 0.17 -0.73 13.38
N ILE A 141 -0.09 0.43 12.75
CA ILE A 141 -1.24 1.29 13.10
C ILE A 141 -2.57 0.56 12.92
N PHE A 142 -2.67 -0.37 11.98
CA PHE A 142 -3.93 -1.09 11.71
C PHE A 142 -4.03 -2.45 12.40
N ASP A 143 -2.94 -3.00 12.93
CA ASP A 143 -2.94 -4.29 13.65
C ASP A 143 -3.33 -4.12 15.13
N ASP A 144 -2.81 -3.09 15.80
CA ASP A 144 -3.02 -2.92 17.23
C ASP A 144 -4.05 -1.81 17.54
N GLU A 145 -5.10 -2.16 18.27
CA GLU A 145 -6.27 -1.31 18.45
C GLU A 145 -6.00 -0.02 19.25
N LEU A 146 -4.90 0.06 20.00
CA LEU A 146 -4.65 1.13 20.96
C LEU A 146 -3.37 1.95 20.69
N ILE A 147 -2.68 1.68 19.59
CA ILE A 147 -1.39 2.31 19.32
C ILE A 147 -1.57 3.72 18.71
N GLY A 148 -1.06 4.74 19.40
CA GLY A 148 -0.89 6.09 18.86
C GLY A 148 0.23 6.18 17.81
N PRO A 149 0.35 7.29 17.05
CA PRO A 149 1.29 7.40 15.94
C PRO A 149 2.75 7.15 16.36
N PHE A 150 3.19 7.73 17.49
CA PHE A 150 4.55 7.54 17.99
C PHE A 150 4.81 6.12 18.51
N SER A 151 3.84 5.54 19.21
CA SER A 151 3.93 4.14 19.66
C SER A 151 4.01 3.17 18.48
N ALA A 152 3.35 3.48 17.35
CA ALA A 152 3.45 2.67 16.14
C ALA A 152 4.84 2.73 15.52
N MET A 153 5.45 3.92 15.52
CA MET A 153 6.83 4.11 15.05
C MET A 153 7.83 3.36 15.92
N GLU A 154 7.67 3.40 17.24
CA GLU A 154 8.52 2.66 18.18
C GLU A 154 8.38 1.15 18.00
N ARG A 155 7.14 0.66 17.89
CA ARG A 155 6.85 -0.76 17.62
C ARG A 155 7.43 -1.21 16.28
N SER A 156 7.25 -0.43 15.21
CA SER A 156 7.85 -0.70 13.90
C SER A 156 9.38 -0.81 14.00
N LYS A 157 10.02 0.13 14.70
CA LYS A 157 11.47 0.10 14.91
C LYS A 157 11.89 -1.16 15.68
N GLY A 158 11.19 -1.51 16.75
CA GLY A 158 11.46 -2.73 17.54
C GLY A 158 11.39 -4.00 16.70
N LEU A 159 10.36 -4.12 15.84
CA LEU A 159 10.18 -5.26 14.94
C LEU A 159 11.29 -5.38 13.89
N VAL A 160 11.81 -4.25 13.41
CA VAL A 160 12.82 -4.19 12.33
C VAL A 160 14.26 -4.28 12.87
N GLN A 161 14.48 -3.91 14.13
CA GLN A 161 15.81 -3.87 14.73
C GLN A 161 16.47 -5.27 14.73
N GLY A 162 17.75 -5.34 14.35
CA GLY A 162 18.47 -6.61 14.15
C GLY A 162 18.16 -7.33 12.82
N LYS A 163 17.10 -6.93 12.09
CA LYS A 163 16.64 -7.56 10.84
C LYS A 163 16.79 -6.66 9.60
N LEU A 164 17.41 -5.49 9.77
CA LEU A 164 17.55 -4.45 8.74
C LEU A 164 18.04 -4.95 7.38
N LEU A 165 19.12 -5.74 7.32
CA LEU A 165 19.69 -6.20 6.05
C LEU A 165 18.75 -7.17 5.30
N LYS A 166 18.06 -8.06 6.04
CA LYS A 166 17.08 -9.00 5.45
C LYS A 166 15.88 -8.24 4.88
N ILE A 167 15.37 -7.28 5.65
CA ILE A 167 14.24 -6.43 5.25
C ILE A 167 14.63 -5.55 4.06
N LEU A 168 15.80 -4.91 4.10
CA LEU A 168 16.33 -4.11 2.99
C LEU A 168 16.41 -4.95 1.72
N PHE A 169 17.03 -6.14 1.77
CA PHE A 169 17.15 -6.99 0.60
C PHE A 169 15.78 -7.41 0.03
N SER A 170 14.88 -7.92 0.88
CA SER A 170 13.54 -8.34 0.44
C SER A 170 12.73 -7.17 -0.12
N PHE A 171 12.74 -6.02 0.56
CA PHE A 171 12.04 -4.82 0.15
C PHE A 171 12.60 -4.24 -1.15
N SER A 172 13.92 -4.11 -1.26
CA SER A 172 14.57 -3.58 -2.47
C SER A 172 14.30 -4.45 -3.70
N VAL A 173 14.44 -5.78 -3.59
CA VAL A 173 14.20 -6.69 -4.73
C VAL A 173 12.75 -6.59 -5.21
N PHE A 174 11.79 -6.58 -4.28
CA PHE A 174 10.39 -6.48 -4.62
C PHE A 174 10.05 -5.10 -5.22
N GLN A 175 10.47 -4.01 -4.58
CA GLN A 175 10.16 -2.66 -5.05
C GLN A 175 10.82 -2.32 -6.38
N VAL A 176 12.06 -2.75 -6.63
CA VAL A 176 12.69 -2.60 -7.94
C VAL A 176 11.87 -3.31 -9.01
N SER A 177 11.35 -4.51 -8.73
CA SER A 177 10.49 -5.25 -9.66
C SER A 177 9.18 -4.50 -9.96
N VAL A 178 8.54 -3.92 -8.94
CA VAL A 178 7.34 -3.08 -9.09
C VAL A 178 7.63 -1.83 -9.91
N ILE A 179 8.74 -1.13 -9.62
CA ILE A 179 9.14 0.08 -10.33
C ILE A 179 9.40 -0.22 -11.82
N LEU A 180 10.12 -1.30 -12.13
CA LEU A 180 10.35 -1.72 -13.52
C LEU A 180 9.05 -2.04 -14.25
N ALA A 181 8.09 -2.69 -13.58
CA ALA A 181 6.78 -2.96 -14.16
C ALA A 181 5.98 -1.67 -14.43
N LEU A 182 6.02 -0.70 -13.51
CA LEU A 182 5.37 0.61 -13.69
C LEU A 182 6.00 1.41 -14.84
N ILE A 183 7.33 1.39 -14.96
CA ILE A 183 8.04 2.02 -16.09
C ILE A 183 7.62 1.38 -17.42
N ALA A 184 7.57 0.04 -17.49
CA ALA A 184 7.13 -0.66 -18.70
C ALA A 184 5.70 -0.29 -19.11
N LEU A 185 4.77 -0.22 -18.14
CA LEU A 185 3.39 0.20 -18.39
C LEU A 185 3.32 1.64 -18.89
N TYR A 186 4.10 2.54 -18.30
CA TYR A 186 4.15 3.93 -18.73
C TYR A 186 4.69 4.08 -20.16
N CYS A 187 5.73 3.32 -20.51
CA CYS A 187 6.27 3.28 -21.87
C CYS A 187 5.23 2.80 -22.91
N ILE A 188 4.40 1.81 -22.57
CA ILE A 188 3.32 1.33 -23.44
C ILE A 188 2.29 2.44 -23.69
N THR A 189 1.88 3.16 -22.65
CA THR A 189 0.91 4.25 -22.77
C THR A 189 1.47 5.42 -23.57
N LEU A 190 2.75 5.75 -23.38
CA LEU A 190 3.42 6.78 -24.18
C LEU A 190 3.55 6.36 -25.66
N ALA A 191 3.89 5.10 -25.93
CA ALA A 191 3.99 4.58 -27.30
C ALA A 191 2.63 4.59 -28.02
N THR A 192 1.53 4.43 -27.28
CA THR A 192 0.17 4.38 -27.82
C THR A 192 -0.52 5.75 -27.89
N SER A 193 0.06 6.81 -27.31
CA SER A 193 -0.59 8.13 -27.24
C SER A 193 -0.75 8.84 -28.59
N ALA A 194 0.07 8.48 -29.58
CA ALA A 194 -0.05 8.99 -30.95
C ALA A 194 -0.97 8.15 -31.85
N MET A 195 -1.50 7.04 -31.33
CA MET A 195 -2.38 6.13 -32.07
C MET A 195 -3.84 6.60 -32.01
N SER A 196 -4.75 5.80 -32.58
CA SER A 196 -6.18 6.11 -32.52
C SER A 196 -6.68 6.21 -31.08
N LEU A 197 -7.74 7.00 -30.88
CA LEU A 197 -8.35 7.20 -29.56
C LEU A 197 -8.73 5.88 -28.87
N ALA A 198 -9.26 4.92 -29.64
CA ALA A 198 -9.65 3.61 -29.11
C ALA A 198 -8.45 2.83 -28.54
N ILE A 199 -7.29 2.89 -29.20
CA ILE A 199 -6.07 2.22 -28.73
C ILE A 199 -5.54 2.90 -27.47
N TYR A 200 -5.51 4.23 -27.44
CA TYR A 200 -5.08 4.98 -26.26
C TYR A 200 -5.96 4.69 -25.04
N ILE A 201 -7.30 4.73 -25.20
CA ILE A 201 -8.23 4.39 -24.11
C ILE A 201 -7.96 2.98 -23.61
N THR A 202 -7.81 2.01 -24.52
CA THR A 202 -7.55 0.61 -24.15
C THR A 202 -6.23 0.47 -23.36
N ALA A 203 -5.16 1.14 -23.80
CA ALA A 203 -3.88 1.14 -23.11
C ALA A 203 -3.97 1.79 -21.72
N ALA A 204 -4.69 2.91 -21.59
CA ALA A 204 -4.90 3.59 -20.31
C ALA A 204 -5.71 2.72 -19.32
N LEU A 205 -6.76 2.06 -19.78
CA LEU A 205 -7.53 1.10 -18.97
C LEU A 205 -6.65 -0.05 -18.49
N PHE A 206 -5.85 -0.62 -19.39
CA PHE A 206 -4.92 -1.70 -19.06
C PHE A 206 -3.88 -1.26 -18.03
N GLN A 207 -3.26 -0.08 -18.24
CA GLN A 207 -2.32 0.50 -17.28
C GLN A 207 -2.94 0.69 -15.90
N ALA A 208 -4.15 1.26 -15.82
CA ALA A 208 -4.83 1.50 -14.55
C ALA A 208 -5.10 0.19 -13.78
N LEU A 209 -5.51 -0.87 -14.49
CA LEU A 209 -5.71 -2.19 -13.89
C LEU A 209 -4.40 -2.80 -13.39
N CYS A 210 -3.32 -2.68 -14.17
CA CYS A 210 -2.01 -3.22 -13.79
C CYS A 210 -1.38 -2.45 -12.63
N SER A 211 -1.48 -1.10 -12.61
CA SER A 211 -0.97 -0.30 -11.49
C SER A 211 -1.70 -0.62 -10.19
N GLU A 212 -3.01 -0.83 -10.26
CA GLU A 212 -3.81 -1.20 -9.09
C GLU A 212 -3.39 -2.58 -8.54
N LEU A 213 -3.16 -3.54 -9.44
CA LEU A 213 -2.64 -4.86 -9.07
C LEU A 213 -1.27 -4.73 -8.37
N LEU A 214 -0.36 -3.91 -8.92
CA LEU A 214 0.97 -3.69 -8.36
C LEU A 214 0.94 -3.04 -6.97
N VAL A 215 0.11 -2.01 -6.76
CA VAL A 215 -0.09 -1.40 -5.43
C VAL A 215 -0.59 -2.45 -4.44
N THR A 216 -1.54 -3.28 -4.87
CA THR A 216 -2.12 -4.30 -4.00
C THR A 216 -1.10 -5.40 -3.66
N LEU A 217 -0.23 -5.78 -4.60
CA LEU A 217 0.89 -6.70 -4.36
C LEU A 217 1.93 -6.08 -3.42
N SER A 218 2.23 -4.78 -3.55
CA SER A 218 3.14 -4.07 -2.65
C SER A 218 2.64 -4.03 -1.21
N LEU A 219 1.34 -3.81 -1.00
CA LEU A 219 0.75 -3.87 0.34
C LEU A 219 0.78 -5.28 0.91
N ALA A 220 0.51 -6.30 0.08
CA ALA A 220 0.60 -7.69 0.50
C ALA A 220 2.02 -8.07 0.93
N HIS A 221 3.03 -7.62 0.19
CA HIS A 221 4.44 -7.82 0.57
C HIS A 221 4.80 -7.10 1.87
N LEU A 222 4.28 -5.88 2.08
CA LEU A 222 4.48 -5.15 3.33
C LEU A 222 3.87 -5.87 4.55
N VAL A 223 2.63 -6.38 4.40
CA VAL A 223 1.97 -7.17 5.45
C VAL A 223 2.71 -8.49 5.69
N PHE A 224 3.21 -9.13 4.64
CA PHE A 224 4.02 -10.33 4.77
C PHE A 224 5.32 -10.06 5.57
N LEU A 225 6.05 -8.98 5.25
CA LEU A 225 7.23 -8.56 6.01
C LEU A 225 6.90 -8.29 7.47
N TYR A 226 5.77 -7.62 7.74
CA TYR A 226 5.28 -7.39 9.10
C TYR A 226 5.06 -8.70 9.86
N LEU A 227 4.30 -9.63 9.28
CA LEU A 227 4.00 -10.93 9.90
C LEU A 227 5.28 -11.72 10.17
N SER A 228 6.22 -11.76 9.22
CA SER A 228 7.52 -12.42 9.42
C SER A 228 8.34 -11.79 10.54
N CYS A 229 8.28 -10.47 10.73
CA CYS A 229 8.98 -9.80 11.83
C CYS A 229 8.37 -10.16 13.19
N VAL A 230 7.03 -10.19 13.27
CA VAL A 230 6.28 -10.57 14.48
C VAL A 230 6.52 -12.03 14.83
N GLU A 231 6.48 -12.95 13.86
CA GLU A 231 6.76 -14.37 14.09
C GLU A 231 8.16 -14.56 14.69
N LEU A 232 9.18 -13.91 14.10
CA LEU A 232 10.55 -14.01 14.59
C LEU A 232 10.72 -13.46 16.02
N GLU A 233 10.01 -12.39 16.39
CA GLU A 233 10.02 -11.86 17.76
C GLU A 233 9.40 -12.87 18.74
N GLN A 234 8.28 -13.51 18.38
CA GLN A 234 7.65 -14.54 19.21
C GLN A 234 8.55 -15.77 19.41
N PHE A 235 9.32 -16.15 18.39
CA PHE A 235 10.33 -17.21 18.53
C PHE A 235 11.49 -16.81 19.45
N GLU A 236 11.89 -15.55 19.45
CA GLU A 236 12.97 -15.03 20.32
C GLU A 236 12.52 -14.91 21.78
N GLU A 237 11.26 -14.56 22.06
CA GLU A 237 10.70 -14.48 23.43
C GLU A 237 10.39 -15.86 24.06
N GLY A 238 10.20 -16.89 23.24
CA GLY A 238 9.93 -18.26 23.70
C GLY A 238 11.18 -19.09 24.02
N LEU A 239 12.38 -18.54 23.80
CA LEU A 239 13.69 -19.15 24.07
C LEU A 239 14.30 -18.60 25.37
#